data_AF-G8JV53-F1
#
_entry.id   AF-G8JV53-F1
#
_cell.length_a   1.000
_cell.length_b   1.000
_cell.length_c   1.000
_cell.angle_alpha   90.00
_cell.angle_beta   90.00
_cell.angle_gamma   90.00
#
_symmetry.space_group_name_H-M   'P 1'
#
loop_
_entity.id
_entity.type
_entity.pdbx_description
1 polymer ?
#
loop_
_entity_poly.entity_id
_entity_poly.type
_entity_poly.pdbx_seq_one_letter_code
_entity_poly.pdbx_strand_id
1 'polypeptide(L)'
;MAAGMSDNEIQHKRPGGHSEGYIHDTWKMKKPLRSCVRCRKNKVKCDSAIRRPKPCSSCLKKGVSCELEYVIPPQRSKELRNLYENVAYMRLKLDELTESCDRLLGYCRAGVDV
;
A
#
# COMPACT_ATOMS: atom_id res chain seq x y z
N MET A 1 -43.51 -15.48 -42.78
CA MET A 1 -42.60 -16.24 -41.89
C MET A 1 -41.24 -15.55 -42.03
N ALA A 2 -40.95 -14.54 -41.20
CA ALA A 2 -40.07 -14.61 -40.01
C ALA A 2 -38.73 -15.32 -40.33
N ALA A 3 -37.54 -14.81 -40.08
CA ALA A 3 -36.98 -13.76 -39.22
C ALA A 3 -35.66 -13.29 -39.90
N GLY A 4 -35.03 -12.16 -39.60
CA GLY A 4 -34.61 -11.66 -38.30
C GLY A 4 -33.17 -11.18 -38.48
N MET A 5 -32.96 -9.86 -38.42
CA MET A 5 -31.63 -9.24 -38.32
C MET A 5 -31.12 -9.52 -36.90
N SER A 6 -29.87 -9.93 -36.76
CA SER A 6 -29.21 -10.00 -35.45
C SER A 6 -27.77 -9.50 -35.57
N ASP A 7 -27.57 -8.31 -35.01
CA ASP A 7 -26.30 -7.69 -34.68
C ASP A 7 -25.42 -8.65 -33.87
N ASN A 8 -24.20 -8.90 -34.34
CA ASN A 8 -23.23 -9.68 -33.60
C ASN A 8 -22.32 -8.75 -32.80
N GLU A 9 -22.67 -8.59 -31.53
CA GLU A 9 -22.00 -7.81 -30.51
C GLU A 9 -20.64 -8.46 -30.17
N ILE A 10 -19.53 -7.87 -30.66
CA ILE A 10 -18.17 -8.33 -30.33
C ILE A 10 -17.83 -7.88 -28.91
N GLN A 11 -18.09 -8.74 -27.94
CA GLN A 11 -17.70 -8.55 -26.55
C GLN A 11 -16.16 -8.55 -26.40
N HIS A 12 -15.57 -7.40 -26.11
CA HIS A 12 -14.20 -7.28 -25.62
C HIS A 12 -14.09 -7.83 -24.18
N LYS A 13 -13.79 -9.12 -24.04
CA LYS A 13 -13.39 -9.71 -22.76
C LYS A 13 -11.95 -9.29 -22.43
N ARG A 14 -11.78 -8.43 -21.42
CA ARG A 14 -10.48 -8.17 -20.78
C ARG A 14 -10.11 -9.34 -19.86
N PRO A 15 -8.92 -9.95 -19.98
CA PRO A 15 -8.49 -10.99 -19.05
C PRO A 15 -8.05 -10.35 -17.73
N GLY A 16 -8.81 -10.65 -16.67
CA GLY A 16 -8.44 -10.36 -15.29
C GLY A 16 -7.34 -11.32 -14.83
N GLY A 17 -6.11 -10.85 -14.82
CA GLY A 17 -5.01 -11.50 -14.12
C GLY A 17 -5.16 -11.29 -12.61
N HIS A 18 -5.69 -12.29 -11.92
CA HIS A 18 -5.58 -12.40 -10.47
C HIS A 18 -4.13 -12.79 -10.12
N SER A 19 -3.24 -11.83 -9.96
CA SER A 19 -1.96 -12.05 -9.29
C SER A 19 -2.15 -11.77 -7.79
N GLU A 20 -2.53 -12.85 -7.10
CA GLU A 20 -1.97 -13.27 -5.82
C GLU A 20 -1.44 -12.14 -4.94
N GLY A 21 -2.30 -11.69 -4.02
CA GLY A 21 -1.94 -10.73 -3.00
C GLY A 21 -0.82 -11.25 -2.12
N TYR A 22 0.38 -10.72 -2.33
CA TYR A 22 1.47 -10.74 -1.38
C TYR A 22 1.01 -10.03 -0.11
N ILE A 23 0.58 -10.84 0.85
CA ILE A 23 0.29 -10.45 2.22
C ILE A 23 1.60 -9.90 2.81
N HIS A 24 1.78 -8.58 2.78
CA HIS A 24 2.76 -7.90 3.62
C HIS A 24 2.21 -7.83 5.06
N ASP A 25 1.96 -9.00 5.67
CA ASP A 25 1.80 -9.15 7.12
C ASP A 25 3.18 -9.13 7.76
N THR A 26 3.91 -8.04 7.53
CA THR A 26 4.98 -7.68 8.44
C THR A 26 4.33 -6.84 9.53
N TRP A 27 3.71 -7.52 10.51
CA TRP A 27 3.93 -7.39 11.97
C TRP A 27 4.67 -6.16 12.51
N LYS A 28 4.46 -4.95 11.97
CA LYS A 28 5.09 -3.73 12.46
C LYS A 28 4.66 -3.57 13.90
N MET A 29 5.55 -3.94 14.81
CA MET A 29 5.33 -3.96 16.25
C MET A 29 4.64 -2.67 16.65
N LYS A 30 3.37 -2.77 17.04
CA LYS A 30 2.56 -1.64 17.46
C LYS A 30 3.29 -1.00 18.63
N LYS A 31 3.91 0.17 18.42
CA LYS A 31 4.66 0.87 19.48
C LYS A 31 3.65 1.61 20.36
N PRO A 32 3.69 1.45 21.69
CA PRO A 32 2.80 2.20 22.56
C PRO A 32 3.13 3.69 22.46
N LEU A 33 2.12 4.53 22.45
CA LEU A 33 2.30 5.97 22.49
C LEU A 33 3.06 6.38 23.75
N ARG A 34 3.82 7.49 23.70
CA ARG A 34 4.63 7.97 24.84
C ARG A 34 3.77 8.49 26.01
N SER A 35 2.53 8.91 25.73
CA SER A 35 1.56 9.41 26.71
C SER A 35 0.34 8.50 26.81
N CYS A 36 -0.24 8.39 28.01
CA CYS A 36 -1.49 7.67 28.22
C CYS A 36 -2.68 8.44 27.62
N VAL A 37 -3.78 7.71 27.35
CA VAL A 37 -5.00 8.23 26.72
C VAL A 37 -5.52 9.46 27.45
N ARG A 38 -5.63 9.38 28.78
CA ARG A 38 -6.13 10.48 29.63
C ARG A 38 -5.24 11.71 29.53
N CYS A 39 -3.94 11.57 29.73
CA CYS A 39 -3.03 12.72 29.72
C CYS A 39 -2.97 13.39 28.33
N ARG A 40 -3.05 12.60 27.25
CA ARG A 40 -3.15 13.12 25.88
C ARG A 40 -4.44 13.91 25.66
N LYS A 41 -5.60 13.35 26.06
CA LYS A 41 -6.91 14.03 25.95
C LYS A 41 -6.95 15.34 26.74
N ASN A 42 -6.43 15.32 27.97
CA ASN A 42 -6.42 16.48 28.85
C ASN A 42 -5.21 17.42 28.65
N LYS A 43 -4.34 17.13 27.67
CA LYS A 43 -3.12 17.90 27.36
C LYS A 43 -2.23 18.19 28.59
N VAL A 44 -2.07 17.21 29.48
CA VAL A 44 -1.22 17.32 30.68
C VAL A 44 0.06 16.49 30.52
N LYS A 45 1.13 16.91 31.21
CA LYS A 45 2.42 16.21 31.20
C LYS A 45 2.26 14.74 31.64
N CYS A 46 2.74 13.84 30.80
CA CYS A 46 2.67 12.40 31.02
C CYS A 46 4.06 11.81 31.05
N ASP A 47 4.38 11.09 32.12
CA ASP A 47 5.63 10.33 32.30
C ASP A 47 5.43 8.82 32.10
N SER A 48 4.33 8.43 31.44
CA SER A 48 4.01 7.01 31.21
C SER A 48 5.11 6.29 30.45
N ALA A 49 5.88 6.96 29.58
CA ALA A 49 6.98 6.34 28.84
C ALA A 49 8.09 5.77 29.73
N ILE A 50 8.32 6.36 30.90
CA ILE A 50 9.41 6.00 31.82
C ILE A 50 8.87 5.07 32.92
N ARG A 51 7.60 5.24 33.32
CA ARG A 51 7.03 4.55 34.49
C ARG A 51 6.42 3.18 34.19
N ARG A 52 6.41 2.72 32.94
CA ARG A 52 5.79 1.43 32.58
C ARG A 52 6.44 0.28 33.36
N PRO A 53 5.63 -0.69 33.84
CA PRO A 53 4.20 -0.90 33.60
C PRO A 53 3.26 -0.13 34.56
N LYS A 54 3.78 0.70 35.46
CA LYS A 54 2.98 1.44 36.46
C LYS A 54 2.22 2.61 35.82
N PRO A 55 1.11 3.08 36.44
CA PRO A 55 0.43 4.28 36.00
C PRO A 55 1.36 5.50 36.04
N CYS A 56 1.12 6.46 35.15
CA CYS A 56 1.84 7.74 35.14
C CYS A 56 1.55 8.53 36.43
N SER A 57 2.41 9.48 36.78
CA SER A 57 2.30 10.26 38.03
C SER A 57 1.01 11.04 38.12
N SER A 58 0.51 11.55 36.99
CA SER A 58 -0.74 12.29 36.95
C SER A 58 -1.96 11.39 37.18
N CYS A 59 -1.97 10.18 36.63
CA CYS A 59 -3.07 9.22 36.84
C CYS A 59 -3.02 8.62 38.25
N LEU A 60 -1.83 8.28 38.75
CA LEU A 60 -1.65 7.75 40.09
C LEU A 60 -2.13 8.72 41.17
N LYS A 61 -1.75 10.00 41.08
CA LYS A 61 -2.19 11.06 42.03
C LYS A 61 -3.71 11.25 42.06
N LYS A 62 -4.39 10.92 40.97
CA LYS A 62 -5.85 11.07 40.85
C LYS A 62 -6.61 9.77 41.10
N GLY A 63 -5.91 8.65 41.33
CA GLY A 63 -6.54 7.34 41.52
C GLY A 63 -7.34 6.84 40.30
N VAL A 64 -6.94 7.22 39.07
CA VAL A 64 -7.66 6.87 37.83
C VAL A 64 -6.88 5.89 36.96
N SER A 65 -7.57 5.19 36.05
CA SER A 65 -6.95 4.27 35.09
C SER A 65 -5.93 4.99 34.19
N CYS A 66 -4.84 4.29 33.88
CA CYS A 66 -3.76 4.79 33.03
C CYS A 66 -3.57 3.87 31.82
N GLU A 67 -4.40 4.08 30.81
CA GLU A 67 -4.40 3.25 29.59
C GLU A 67 -3.51 3.83 28.49
N LEU A 68 -2.86 2.95 27.73
CA LEU A 68 -2.00 3.30 26.61
C LEU A 68 -2.59 2.79 25.32
N GLU A 69 -2.66 3.68 24.34
CA GLU A 69 -3.00 3.34 22.98
C GLU A 69 -1.71 3.16 22.16
N TYR A 70 -1.79 2.35 21.12
CA TYR A 70 -0.68 2.07 20.23
C TYR A 70 -0.74 2.91 18.96
N VAL A 71 0.43 3.23 18.41
CA VAL A 71 0.51 3.87 17.10
C VAL A 71 -0.01 2.89 16.06
N ILE A 72 -1.13 3.24 15.44
CA ILE A 72 -1.53 2.67 14.16
C ILE A 72 -0.62 3.32 13.12
N PRO A 73 0.21 2.56 12.39
CA PRO A 73 0.99 3.14 11.31
C PRO A 73 0.06 3.90 10.37
N PRO A 74 0.45 5.09 9.88
CA PRO A 74 -0.35 5.80 8.90
C PRO A 74 -0.55 4.86 7.71
N GLN A 75 -1.80 4.45 7.49
CA GLN A 75 -2.18 3.74 6.29
C GLN A 75 -2.01 4.76 5.17
N ARG A 76 -1.00 4.56 4.31
CA ARG A 76 -0.83 5.38 3.11
C ARG A 76 -2.15 5.36 2.36
N SER A 77 -2.57 6.51 1.84
CA SER A 77 -3.84 6.59 1.12
C SER A 77 -3.87 5.56 -0.02
N LYS A 78 -5.03 4.97 -0.27
CA LYS A 78 -5.20 3.95 -1.31
C LYS A 78 -4.74 4.48 -2.66
N GLU A 79 -5.00 5.76 -2.92
CA GLU A 79 -4.64 6.51 -4.12
C GLU A 79 -3.12 6.58 -4.29
N LEU A 80 -2.39 6.85 -3.21
CA LEU A 80 -0.93 6.95 -3.26
C LEU A 80 -0.30 5.57 -3.52
N ARG A 81 -0.82 4.51 -2.91
CA ARG A 81 -0.37 3.14 -3.21
C ARG A 81 -0.61 2.79 -4.68
N ASN A 82 -1.81 3.05 -5.18
CA ASN A 82 -2.16 2.83 -6.58
C ASN A 82 -1.24 3.63 -7.53
N LEU A 83 -0.91 4.87 -7.19
CA LEU A 83 0.04 5.66 -7.98
C LEU A 83 1.43 5.00 -8.06
N TYR A 84 1.97 4.51 -6.93
CA TYR A 84 3.24 3.80 -6.92
C TYR A 84 3.21 2.54 -7.78
N GLU A 85 2.14 1.74 -7.66
CA GLU A 85 1.94 0.51 -8.44
C GLU A 85 1.86 0.82 -9.94
N ASN A 86 1.12 1.85 -10.33
CA ASN A 86 0.99 2.27 -11.73
C ASN A 86 2.32 2.78 -12.31
N VAL A 87 3.09 3.56 -11.56
CA VAL A 87 4.41 4.04 -12.00
C VAL A 87 5.38 2.87 -12.17
N ALA A 88 5.37 1.91 -11.25
CA ALA A 88 6.20 0.71 -11.35
C ALA A 88 5.81 -0.12 -12.59
N TYR A 89 4.51 -0.32 -12.82
CA TYR A 89 4.00 -1.03 -13.99
C TYR A 89 4.40 -0.35 -15.31
N MET A 90 4.26 0.98 -15.39
CA MET A 90 4.65 1.74 -16.58
C MET A 90 6.14 1.62 -16.88
N ARG A 91 7.00 1.64 -15.86
CA ARG A 91 8.44 1.42 -16.04
C ARG A 91 8.71 0.05 -16.64
N LEU A 92 8.14 -1.00 -16.08
CA LEU A 92 8.30 -2.36 -16.61
C LEU A 92 7.87 -2.48 -18.07
N LYS A 93 6.75 -1.85 -18.44
CA LYS A 93 6.27 -1.85 -19.83
C LYS A 93 7.15 -1.04 -20.78
N LEU A 94 7.73 0.04 -20.29
CA LEU A 94 8.69 0.80 -21.08
C LEU A 94 9.99 0.01 -21.31
N ASP A 95 10.48 -0.69 -20.28
CA ASP A 95 11.67 -1.53 -20.38
C ASP A 95 11.44 -2.68 -21.38
N GLU A 96 10.29 -3.37 -21.29
CA GLU A 96 9.89 -4.43 -22.23
C GLU A 96 9.83 -3.93 -23.69
N LEU A 97 9.24 -2.75 -23.90
CA LEU A 97 9.17 -2.14 -25.22
C LEU A 97 10.55 -1.74 -25.73
N THR A 98 11.40 -1.19 -24.87
CA THR A 98 12.77 -0.79 -25.21
C THR A 98 13.59 -2.00 -25.65
N GLU A 99 13.54 -3.10 -24.89
CA GLU A 99 14.19 -4.36 -25.25
C GLU A 99 13.67 -4.94 -26.58
N SER A 100 12.36 -4.82 -26.83
CA SER A 100 11.77 -5.22 -28.11
C SER A 100 12.32 -4.40 -29.27
N CYS A 101 12.41 -3.08 -29.11
CA CYS A 101 12.97 -2.18 -30.10
C CYS A 101 14.46 -2.47 -30.37
N ASP A 102 15.25 -2.66 -29.32
CA ASP A 102 16.68 -2.98 -29.44
C ASP A 102 16.92 -4.29 -30.20
N ARG A 103 16.10 -5.31 -29.94
CA ARG A 103 16.14 -6.58 -30.66
C ARG A 103 15.85 -6.41 -32.15
N LEU A 104 14.82 -5.64 -32.49
CA LEU A 104 14.46 -5.35 -33.88
C LEU A 104 15.56 -4.57 -34.60
N LEU A 105 16.13 -3.56 -33.95
CA LEU A 105 17.29 -2.83 -34.49
C LEU A 105 18.50 -3.73 -34.68
N GLY A 106 18.72 -4.70 -33.78
CA GLY A 106 19.72 -5.75 -33.93
C GLY A 106 19.52 -6.57 -35.21
N TYR A 107 18.30 -7.03 -35.49
CA TYR A 107 18.00 -7.76 -36.73
C TYR A 107 18.22 -6.93 -37.99
N CYS A 108 17.78 -5.67 -37.98
CA CYS A 108 17.97 -4.77 -39.11
C CYS A 108 19.46 -4.52 -39.40
N ARG A 109 20.31 -4.46 -38.37
CA ARG A 109 21.76 -4.30 -38.53
C ARG A 109 22.43 -5.57 -39.06
N ALA A 110 22.03 -6.74 -38.55
CA ALA A 110 22.60 -8.04 -38.98
C ALA A 110 22.21 -8.44 -40.42
N GLY A 111 21.13 -7.89 -40.96
CA GLY A 111 20.69 -8.15 -42.34
C GLY A 111 21.44 -7.38 -43.44
N VAL A 112 22.44 -6.56 -43.08
CA VAL A 112 23.23 -5.74 -44.03
C VAL A 112 24.58 -6.37 -44.39
N ASP A 113 24.94 -7.51 -43.78
CA ASP A 113 26.24 -8.20 -43.97
C ASP A 113 26.17 -9.43 -44.90
N VAL A 114 25.25 -9.49 -45.89
CA VAL A 114 25.20 -10.55 -46.92
C VAL A 114 25.25 -10.00 -48.34
#